data_AF-A0A662PDA7-F1
#
_entry.id   AF-A0A662PDA7-F1
#
_cell.length_a   1.000
_cell.length_b   1.000
_cell.length_c   1.000
_cell.angle_alpha   90.00
_cell.angle_beta   90.00
_cell.angle_gamma   90.00
#
_symmetry.space_group_name_H-M   'P 1'
#
loop_
_entity.id
_entity.type
_entity.pdbx_description
1 polymer ?
#
loop_
_entity_poly.entity_id
_entity_poly.type
_entity_poly.pdbx_seq_one_letter_code
_entity_poly.pdbx_strand_id
1 'polypeptide(L)'
;KEKEIRLKDLYNVKILEIGDKIVGEYVGENLKNIKKLQWVPEEYCNVEILVPDLLFIDDKLNPDSLKTVYGVAEKNIESLCIGEIIQFERFGFCRLDEKNKVYKFIFTHR
;
A
#
# COMPACT_ATOMS: atom_id res chain seq x y z
N LYS A 1 3.96 12.36 25.51
CA LYS A 1 2.57 12.25 25.04
C LYS A 1 2.41 10.88 24.41
N GLU A 2 1.49 10.08 24.93
CA GLU A 2 1.13 8.79 24.33
C GLU A 2 0.71 9.03 22.88
N LYS A 3 1.26 8.25 21.94
CA LYS A 3 0.95 8.39 20.52
C LYS A 3 -0.18 7.42 20.19
N GLU A 4 -1.38 7.95 19.97
CA GLU A 4 -2.48 7.20 19.37
C GLU A 4 -2.49 7.39 17.85
N ILE A 5 -2.80 6.32 17.14
CA ILE A 5 -3.08 6.28 15.71
C ILE A 5 -4.42 5.59 15.47
N ARG A 6 -5.02 5.82 14.32
CA ARG A 6 -6.19 5.06 13.88
C ARG A 6 -5.83 4.19 12.68
N LEU A 7 -6.13 2.91 12.73
CA LEU A 7 -6.10 2.05 11.55
C LEU A 7 -7.33 2.40 10.69
N LYS A 8 -7.11 2.75 9.42
CA LYS A 8 -8.18 3.19 8.51
C LYS A 8 -9.29 2.14 8.49
N ASP A 9 -10.53 2.61 8.63
CA ASP A 9 -11.76 1.81 8.64
C ASP A 9 -11.82 0.68 9.69
N LEU A 10 -10.97 0.77 10.73
CA LEU A 10 -10.93 -0.19 11.84
C LEU A 10 -11.05 0.53 13.20
N TYR A 11 -9.99 0.58 14.01
CA TYR A 11 -10.02 1.12 15.37
C TYR A 11 -8.81 1.98 15.73
N ASN A 12 -8.86 2.60 16.90
CA ASN A 12 -7.77 3.37 17.47
C ASN A 12 -6.78 2.44 18.19
N VAL A 13 -5.49 2.69 18.02
CA VAL A 13 -4.40 1.94 18.63
C VAL A 13 -3.48 2.91 19.37
N LYS A 14 -3.20 2.60 20.64
CA LYS A 14 -2.18 3.27 21.43
C LYS A 14 -0.85 2.56 21.22
N ILE A 15 0.18 3.29 20.80
CA ILE A 15 1.52 2.73 20.63
C ILE A 15 2.17 2.56 22.01
N LEU A 16 2.53 1.32 22.34
CA LEU A 16 3.19 0.96 23.61
C LEU A 16 4.71 0.94 23.45
N GLU A 17 5.20 0.34 22.37
CA GLU A 17 6.63 0.15 22.11
C GLU A 17 6.94 0.29 20.62
N ILE A 18 8.11 0.86 20.31
CA ILE A 18 8.67 0.93 18.97
C ILE A 18 10.08 0.33 19.03
N GLY A 19 10.23 -0.87 18.47
CA GLY A 19 11.51 -1.56 18.27
C GLY A 19 11.55 -2.18 16.87
N ASP A 20 12.03 -3.42 16.76
CA ASP A 20 12.00 -4.21 15.51
C ASP A 20 10.58 -4.43 14.99
N LYS A 21 9.62 -4.45 15.92
CA LYS A 21 8.18 -4.38 15.66
C LYS A 21 7.57 -3.24 16.46
N ILE A 22 6.41 -2.79 16.01
CA ILE A 22 5.60 -1.83 16.75
C ILE A 22 4.56 -2.62 17.53
N VAL A 23 4.55 -2.46 18.86
CA VAL A 23 3.53 -3.06 19.73
C VAL A 23 2.52 -1.98 20.07
N GLY A 24 1.24 -2.29 19.84
CA GLY A 24 0.14 -1.39 20.13
C GLY A 24 -1.02 -2.09 20.79
N GLU A 25 -1.84 -1.32 21.49
CA GLU A 25 -3.02 -1.78 22.22
C GLU A 25 -4.27 -1.15 21.61
N TYR A 26 -5.33 -1.95 21.45
CA TYR A 26 -6.66 -1.46 21.06
C TYR A 26 -7.21 -0.52 22.14
N VAL A 27 -7.66 0.66 21.76
CA VAL A 27 -8.22 1.66 22.69
C VAL A 27 -9.60 2.19 22.29
N GLY A 28 -10.32 1.43 21.46
CA GLY A 28 -11.70 1.72 21.08
C GLY A 28 -11.88 2.13 19.61
N GLU A 29 -13.14 2.13 19.19
CA GLU A 29 -13.54 2.40 17.80
C GLU A 29 -14.05 3.83 17.58
N ASN A 30 -14.25 4.59 18.66
CA ASN A 30 -14.79 5.94 18.62
C ASN A 30 -13.99 6.83 17.64
N LEU A 31 -14.70 7.70 16.92
CA LEU A 31 -14.06 8.59 15.97
C LEU A 31 -13.24 9.65 16.72
N LYS A 32 -11.92 9.58 16.57
CA LYS A 32 -10.98 10.58 17.08
C LYS A 32 -10.35 11.32 15.91
N ASN A 33 -10.11 12.63 16.08
CA ASN A 33 -9.35 13.42 15.12
C ASN A 33 -7.84 13.17 15.30
N ILE A 34 -7.39 11.98 14.93
CA ILE A 34 -6.00 11.51 15.03
C ILE A 34 -5.50 11.00 13.68
N LYS A 35 -4.18 10.84 13.54
CA LYS A 35 -3.57 10.35 12.30
C LYS A 35 -4.10 8.95 11.97
N LYS A 36 -4.60 8.79 10.74
CA LYS A 36 -5.05 7.50 10.19
C LYS A 36 -3.91 6.84 9.41
N LEU A 37 -3.71 5.53 9.57
CA LEU A 37 -2.78 4.71 8.80
C LEU A 37 -3.52 3.68 7.96
N GLN A 38 -3.06 3.47 6.73
CA GLN A 38 -3.44 2.30 5.94
C GLN A 38 -2.74 1.07 6.53
N TRP A 39 -3.40 -0.07 6.48
CA TRP A 39 -2.91 -1.33 7.01
C TRP A 39 -3.37 -2.48 6.13
N VAL A 40 -2.76 -3.65 6.33
CA VAL A 40 -3.20 -4.94 5.82
C VAL A 40 -3.08 -5.96 6.97
N PRO A 41 -3.89 -7.02 7.02
CA PRO A 41 -3.73 -8.08 8.01
C PRO A 41 -2.42 -8.86 7.79
N GLU A 42 -2.03 -9.66 8.78
CA GLU A 42 -0.83 -10.53 8.66
C GLU A 42 -0.95 -11.56 7.52
N GLU A 43 -2.19 -11.89 7.14
CA GLU A 43 -2.48 -12.70 5.98
C GLU A 43 -2.58 -11.80 4.73
N TYR A 44 -1.47 -11.71 3.99
CA TYR A 44 -1.34 -10.80 2.84
C TYR A 44 -0.86 -11.51 1.56
N CYS A 45 -1.00 -10.82 0.43
CA CYS A 45 -0.40 -11.17 -0.84
C CYS A 45 0.81 -10.26 -1.14
N ASN A 46 1.89 -10.81 -1.69
CA ASN A 46 3.04 -10.01 -2.13
C ASN A 46 2.70 -9.30 -3.45
N VAL A 47 3.06 -8.03 -3.56
CA VAL A 47 2.85 -7.23 -4.75
C VAL A 47 4.14 -6.58 -5.24
N GLU A 48 4.26 -6.50 -6.56
CA GLU A 48 5.26 -5.72 -7.28
C GLU A 48 4.53 -4.72 -8.16
N ILE A 49 4.85 -3.44 -8.05
CA ILE A 49 4.21 -2.38 -8.82
C ILE A 49 5.26 -1.70 -9.67
N LEU A 50 5.13 -1.83 -10.98
CA LEU A 50 5.87 -1.03 -11.93
C LEU A 50 5.29 0.39 -11.96
N VAL A 51 6.13 1.38 -11.72
CA VAL A 51 5.79 2.80 -11.71
C VAL A 51 6.50 3.46 -12.88
N PRO A 52 5.81 3.67 -14.01
CA PRO A 52 6.35 4.42 -15.13
C PRO A 52 6.54 5.89 -14.76
N ASP A 53 7.56 6.50 -15.35
CA ASP A 53 7.90 7.91 -15.26
C ASP A 53 8.26 8.41 -16.67
N LEU A 54 8.64 9.67 -16.82
CA LEU A 54 9.02 10.24 -18.12
C LEU A 54 10.16 9.45 -18.75
N LEU A 55 9.97 8.95 -19.98
CA LEU A 55 10.98 8.18 -20.71
C LEU A 55 12.20 9.03 -21.10
N PHE A 56 11.99 10.32 -21.39
CA PHE A 56 13.06 11.26 -21.74
C PHE A 56 12.97 12.52 -20.88
N ILE A 57 14.13 13.05 -20.49
CA ILE A 57 14.30 14.35 -19.84
C ILE A 57 15.40 15.08 -20.62
N ASP A 58 15.10 16.27 -21.14
CA ASP A 58 16.01 17.07 -21.98
C ASP A 58 16.63 16.25 -23.14
N ASP A 59 15.77 15.55 -23.89
CA ASP A 59 16.10 14.67 -25.02
C ASP A 59 17.07 13.51 -24.69
N LYS A 60 17.28 13.22 -23.41
CA LYS A 60 18.07 12.09 -22.93
C LYS A 60 17.18 11.04 -22.29
N LEU A 61 17.48 9.76 -22.56
CA LEU A 61 16.79 8.64 -21.92
C LEU A 61 16.92 8.80 -20.40
N ASN A 62 15.78 8.77 -19.71
CA ASN A 62 15.73 8.79 -18.26
C ASN A 62 15.95 7.36 -17.73
N PRO A 63 17.08 7.07 -17.05
CA PRO A 63 17.33 5.75 -16.49
C PRO A 63 16.33 5.41 -15.37
N ASP A 64 15.70 6.42 -14.77
CA ASP A 64 14.69 6.28 -13.72
C ASP A 64 13.25 6.32 -14.27
N SER A 65 13.08 6.16 -15.59
CA SER A 65 11.78 6.16 -16.30
C SER A 65 10.86 4.98 -15.92
N LEU A 66 11.39 4.00 -15.20
CA LEU A 66 10.64 2.88 -14.69
C LEU A 66 11.22 2.45 -13.33
N LYS A 67 10.37 2.43 -12.31
CA LYS A 67 10.72 2.00 -10.96
C LYS A 67 9.86 0.82 -10.55
N THR A 68 10.37 -0.06 -9.70
CA THR A 68 9.59 -1.15 -9.09
C THR A 68 9.41 -0.86 -7.60
N VAL A 69 8.16 -0.88 -7.16
CA VAL A 69 7.79 -0.80 -5.73
C VAL A 69 7.36 -2.18 -5.26
N TYR A 70 7.98 -2.66 -4.19
CA TYR A 70 7.62 -3.93 -3.55
C TYR A 70 6.74 -3.65 -2.33
N GLY A 71 5.72 -4.47 -2.12
CA GLY A 71 4.82 -4.30 -1.00
C GLY A 71 3.94 -5.50 -0.74
N VAL A 72 2.91 -5.28 0.07
CA VAL A 72 1.90 -6.28 0.44
C VAL A 72 0.50 -5.70 0.25
N ALA A 73 -0.46 -6.56 -0.07
CA ALA A 73 -1.86 -6.21 -0.26
C ALA A 73 -2.79 -7.20 0.46
N GLU A 74 -4.03 -6.80 0.70
CA GLU A 74 -5.07 -7.67 1.25
C GLU A 74 -5.36 -8.83 0.29
N LYS A 75 -5.82 -9.97 0.84
CA LYS A 75 -6.17 -11.16 0.04
C LYS A 75 -7.28 -10.96 -1.00
N ASN A 76 -8.05 -9.88 -0.92
CA ASN A 76 -9.09 -9.62 -1.92
C ASN A 76 -8.54 -9.55 -3.36
N ILE A 77 -7.25 -9.22 -3.53
CA ILE A 77 -6.61 -9.17 -4.85
C ILE A 77 -6.52 -10.54 -5.53
N GLU A 78 -6.63 -11.64 -4.77
CA GLU A 78 -6.68 -13.01 -5.32
C GLU A 78 -7.90 -13.23 -6.21
N SER A 79 -8.95 -12.41 -6.11
CA SER A 79 -10.16 -12.51 -6.93
C SER A 79 -10.06 -11.76 -8.26
N LEU A 80 -9.09 -10.85 -8.41
CA LEU A 80 -8.97 -9.99 -9.59
C LEU A 80 -8.61 -10.79 -10.85
N CYS A 81 -9.14 -10.35 -11.98
CA CYS A 81 -8.71 -10.76 -13.31
C CYS A 81 -7.55 -9.90 -13.80
N ILE A 82 -6.68 -10.48 -14.62
CA ILE A 82 -5.64 -9.71 -15.33
C ILE A 82 -6.34 -8.64 -16.18
N GLY A 83 -5.80 -7.41 -16.12
CA GLY A 83 -6.36 -6.23 -16.77
C GLY A 83 -7.28 -5.39 -15.86
N GLU A 84 -7.72 -5.90 -14.72
CA GLU A 84 -8.53 -5.11 -13.78
C GLU A 84 -7.73 -3.97 -13.16
N ILE A 85 -8.37 -2.82 -12.97
CA ILE A 85 -7.81 -1.63 -12.34
C ILE A 85 -8.41 -1.49 -10.94
N ILE A 86 -7.55 -1.44 -9.93
CA ILE A 86 -7.92 -1.21 -8.54
C ILE A 86 -7.23 0.04 -8.00
N GLN A 87 -7.77 0.59 -6.91
CA GLN A 87 -7.12 1.68 -6.18
C GLN A 87 -6.46 1.12 -4.92
N PHE A 88 -5.14 1.20 -4.85
CA PHE A 88 -4.44 1.04 -3.59
C PHE A 88 -4.52 2.35 -2.81
N GLU A 89 -5.22 2.31 -1.68
CA GLU A 89 -5.48 3.47 -0.83
C GLU A 89 -4.20 4.23 -0.49
N ARG A 90 -4.21 5.55 -0.77
CA ARG A 90 -3.08 6.48 -0.60
C ARG A 90 -1.82 6.19 -1.44
N PHE A 91 -1.86 5.16 -2.28
CA PHE A 91 -0.82 4.87 -3.26
C PHE A 91 -1.25 5.35 -4.66
N GLY A 92 -2.41 4.89 -5.15
CA GLY A 92 -3.01 5.29 -6.42
C GLY A 92 -3.63 4.10 -7.18
N PHE A 93 -4.05 4.34 -8.41
CA PHE A 93 -4.69 3.35 -9.28
C PHE A 93 -3.67 2.48 -10.00
N CYS A 94 -3.88 1.17 -9.95
CA CYS A 94 -2.97 0.17 -10.48
C CYS A 94 -3.73 -0.89 -11.26
N ARG A 95 -3.22 -1.27 -12.44
CA ARG A 95 -3.76 -2.36 -13.26
C ARG A 95 -3.04 -3.66 -12.94
N LEU A 96 -3.76 -4.75 -12.67
CA LEU A 96 -3.17 -6.07 -12.54
C LEU A 96 -2.67 -6.56 -13.90
N ASP A 97 -1.39 -6.92 -14.00
CA ASP A 97 -0.75 -7.36 -15.25
C ASP A 97 -0.36 -8.84 -15.19
N GLU A 98 0.03 -9.34 -14.01
CA GLU A 98 0.41 -10.74 -13.81
C GLU A 98 -0.12 -11.27 -12.47
N LYS A 99 -0.69 -12.48 -12.49
CA LYS A 99 -1.27 -13.16 -11.31
C LYS A 99 -0.56 -14.48 -11.05
N ASN A 100 0.52 -14.42 -10.27
CA ASN A 100 1.34 -15.57 -9.88
C ASN A 100 1.53 -15.59 -8.35
N LYS A 101 2.63 -16.17 -7.84
CA LYS A 101 3.01 -16.09 -6.41
C LYS A 101 3.21 -14.65 -5.92
N VAL A 102 3.61 -13.75 -6.84
CA VAL A 102 3.66 -12.31 -6.66
C VAL A 102 2.72 -11.69 -7.68
N TYR A 103 1.88 -10.76 -7.23
CA TYR A 103 0.93 -10.06 -8.08
C TYR A 103 1.61 -8.83 -8.64
N LYS A 104 1.74 -8.75 -9.97
CA LYS A 104 2.39 -7.61 -10.62
C LYS A 104 1.36 -6.64 -11.13
N PHE A 105 1.54 -5.38 -10.76
CA PHE A 105 0.71 -4.28 -11.19
C PHE A 105 1.51 -3.25 -11.96
N ILE A 106 0.81 -2.48 -12.78
CA ILE A 106 1.33 -1.26 -13.40
C ILE A 106 0.56 -0.08 -12.82
N PHE A 107 1.29 0.86 -12.22
CA PHE A 107 0.73 2.12 -11.73
C PHE A 107 0.24 2.96 -12.90
N THR A 108 -0.93 3.58 -12.73
CA THR A 108 -1.58 4.36 -13.79
C THR A 108 -1.64 5.84 -13.43
N HIS A 109 -2.28 6.21 -12.32
CA HIS A 109 -2.44 7.59 -11.86
C HIS A 109 -2.84 7.62 -10.38
N ARG A 110 -2.74 8.80 -9.74
CA ARG A 110 -3.10 9.02 -8.34
C ARG A 110 -4.03 10.22 -8.19
#